data_AF-A0A950CQZ4-F1
#
_entry.id   AF-A0A950CQZ4-F1
#
_cell.length_a   1.000
_cell.length_b   1.000
_cell.length_c   1.000
_cell.angle_alpha   90.00
_cell.angle_beta   90.00
_cell.angle_gamma   90.00
#
_symmetry.space_group_name_H-M   'P 1'
#
loop_
_entity.id
_entity.type
_entity.pdbx_description
1 polymer ?
#
loop_
_entity_poly.entity_id
_entity_poly.type
_entity_poly.pdbx_seq_one_letter_code
_entity_poly.pdbx_strand_id
1 'polypeptide(L)'
;MPTQPLGLPAVARDSPTSYWRHRERLRQCLMAAGAENLPDYELLELMLFASNPRAKVEILVKELLERFGSLAEVLGADTQELAAAGLGLPAIAVIKFIRELLLRFLRAELRKRPVVGSWDKLIDYCTAHIGYSAVEEFHILFLDCKNALIRDERQQRGTVDHTPVYTREVIKRALDLGASALILVHNHPSGDPTPSAADIAVTKDIVRIAEPLGITVHDHLIIGRGCHASLRDLGLLWPNRGRTGPPSYSPGDISGRAGGAREAPNSR
;
A
#
# COMPACT_ATOMS: atom_id res chain seq x y z
N MET A 1 -21.50 -20.68 -45.22
CA MET A 1 -20.95 -19.30 -45.30
C MET A 1 -19.66 -19.29 -44.50
N PRO A 2 -18.46 -19.32 -45.11
CA PRO A 2 -17.22 -19.17 -44.35
C PRO A 2 -17.04 -17.69 -43.98
N THR A 3 -16.75 -17.44 -42.70
CA THR A 3 -16.50 -16.11 -42.15
C THR A 3 -15.20 -15.54 -42.69
N GLN A 4 -15.30 -14.39 -43.36
CA GLN A 4 -14.19 -13.61 -43.88
C GLN A 4 -13.41 -12.98 -42.71
N PRO A 5 -12.06 -13.05 -42.68
CA PRO A 5 -11.29 -12.37 -41.64
C PRO A 5 -11.36 -10.85 -41.87
N LEU A 6 -11.54 -10.07 -40.78
CA LEU A 6 -11.48 -8.61 -40.82
C LEU A 6 -10.12 -8.16 -41.37
N GLY A 7 -10.11 -7.61 -42.58
CA GLY A 7 -8.93 -7.02 -43.18
C GLY A 7 -8.57 -5.71 -42.48
N LEU A 8 -7.41 -5.69 -41.82
CA LEU A 8 -6.77 -4.44 -41.41
C LEU A 8 -6.21 -3.73 -42.66
N PRO A 9 -6.34 -2.40 -42.78
CA PRO A 9 -5.80 -1.67 -43.92
C PRO A 9 -4.28 -1.77 -43.95
N ALA A 10 -3.73 -1.90 -45.16
CA ALA A 10 -2.29 -1.96 -45.40
C ALA A 10 -1.63 -0.64 -44.97
N VAL A 11 -0.87 -0.67 -43.88
CA VAL A 11 -0.08 0.46 -43.41
C VAL A 11 1.17 0.59 -44.28
N ALA A 12 1.36 1.79 -44.86
CA ALA A 12 2.52 2.15 -45.66
C ALA A 12 3.83 1.93 -44.87
N ARG A 13 4.86 1.46 -45.59
CA ARG A 13 6.18 1.12 -45.06
C ARG A 13 6.99 2.39 -44.74
N ASP A 14 6.70 3.01 -43.61
CA ASP A 14 7.72 3.76 -42.87
C ASP A 14 8.38 2.79 -41.89
N SER A 15 9.71 2.67 -41.95
CA SER A 15 10.48 1.86 -41.01
C SER A 15 10.01 2.15 -39.58
N PRO A 16 9.49 1.17 -38.82
CA PRO A 16 8.96 1.45 -37.49
C PRO A 16 10.08 2.05 -36.67
N THR A 17 9.89 3.29 -36.20
CA THR A 17 10.84 3.97 -35.33
C THR A 17 11.18 3.05 -34.15
N SER A 18 12.41 3.11 -33.65
CA SER A 18 12.93 2.23 -32.57
C SER A 18 11.92 2.02 -31.43
N TYR A 19 11.18 3.08 -31.08
CA TYR A 19 10.13 3.11 -30.07
C TYR A 19 8.94 2.17 -30.33
N TRP A 20 8.48 2.05 -31.58
CA TRP A 20 7.37 1.14 -31.91
C TRP A 20 7.79 -0.32 -31.76
N ARG A 21 9.03 -0.65 -32.17
CA ARG A 21 9.60 -1.99 -31.99
C ARG A 21 9.82 -2.32 -30.52
N HIS A 22 10.31 -1.37 -29.73
CA HIS A 22 10.47 -1.53 -28.29
C HIS A 22 9.13 -1.77 -27.59
N ARG A 23 8.11 -0.96 -27.87
CA ARG A 23 6.76 -1.14 -27.31
C ARG A 23 6.16 -2.51 -27.65
N GLU A 24 6.27 -2.92 -28.90
CA GLU A 24 5.72 -4.21 -29.34
C GLU A 24 6.49 -5.38 -28.70
N ARG A 25 7.82 -5.25 -28.57
CA ARG A 25 8.63 -6.20 -27.80
C ARG A 25 8.14 -6.31 -26.35
N LEU A 26 7.92 -5.19 -25.65
CA LEU A 26 7.44 -5.21 -24.26
C LEU A 26 6.08 -5.92 -24.12
N ARG A 27 5.15 -5.68 -25.04
CA ARG A 27 3.85 -6.38 -25.06
C ARG A 27 4.01 -7.88 -25.27
N GLN A 28 4.86 -8.27 -26.22
CA GLN A 28 5.13 -9.67 -26.50
C GLN A 28 5.82 -10.35 -25.32
N CYS A 29 6.80 -9.70 -24.69
CA CYS A 29 7.44 -10.17 -23.47
C CYS A 29 6.41 -10.38 -22.35
N LEU A 30 5.53 -9.39 -22.11
CA LEU A 30 4.47 -9.50 -21.09
C LEU A 30 3.54 -10.71 -21.36
N MET A 31 3.13 -10.91 -22.62
CA MET A 31 2.19 -11.97 -23.00
C MET A 31 2.84 -13.36 -23.08
N ALA A 32 4.12 -13.46 -23.46
CA ALA A 32 4.81 -14.72 -23.69
C ALA A 32 5.61 -15.22 -22.48
N ALA A 33 6.26 -14.31 -21.75
CA ALA A 33 7.18 -14.63 -20.66
C ALA A 33 6.65 -14.23 -19.27
N GLY A 34 5.48 -13.57 -19.21
CA GLY A 34 4.93 -13.02 -17.97
C GLY A 34 5.64 -11.74 -17.51
N ALA A 35 4.96 -10.94 -16.71
CA ALA A 35 5.48 -9.64 -16.22
C ALA A 35 6.75 -9.78 -15.36
N GLU A 36 7.00 -10.97 -14.81
CA GLU A 36 8.08 -11.28 -13.87
C GLU A 36 9.48 -11.10 -14.46
N ASN A 37 9.58 -11.09 -15.80
CA ASN A 37 10.83 -10.88 -16.53
C ASN A 37 11.05 -9.43 -16.97
N LEU A 38 10.10 -8.53 -16.69
CA LEU A 38 10.21 -7.11 -17.00
C LEU A 38 10.68 -6.35 -15.76
N PRO A 39 11.79 -5.60 -15.83
CA PRO A 39 12.18 -4.72 -14.75
C PRO A 39 11.16 -3.58 -14.57
N ASP A 40 11.08 -3.01 -13.37
CA ASP A 40 10.11 -1.98 -12.99
C ASP A 40 10.00 -0.82 -13.98
N TYR A 41 11.12 -0.38 -14.57
CA TYR A 41 11.11 0.70 -15.56
C TYR A 41 10.38 0.29 -16.84
N GLU A 42 10.53 -0.94 -17.33
CA GLU A 42 9.80 -1.43 -18.52
C GLU A 42 8.30 -1.59 -18.24
N LEU A 43 7.92 -1.98 -17.03
CA LEU A 43 6.52 -2.00 -16.60
C LEU A 43 5.92 -0.60 -16.56
N LEU A 44 6.67 0.38 -16.04
CA LEU A 44 6.25 1.79 -16.01
C LEU A 44 6.12 2.36 -17.43
N GLU A 45 7.05 2.06 -18.34
CA GLU A 45 6.96 2.45 -19.74
C GLU A 45 5.70 1.88 -20.41
N LEU A 46 5.43 0.58 -20.21
CA LEU A 46 4.27 -0.10 -20.78
C LEU A 46 2.96 0.51 -20.27
N MET A 47 2.88 0.82 -18.99
CA MET A 47 1.75 1.52 -18.38
C MET A 47 1.55 2.91 -19.02
N LEU A 48 2.62 3.70 -19.15
CA LEU A 48 2.54 5.05 -19.71
C LEU A 48 2.16 5.02 -21.20
N PHE A 49 2.62 4.04 -21.98
CA PHE A 49 2.21 3.87 -23.38
C PHE A 49 0.71 3.59 -23.55
N ALA A 50 0.02 3.05 -22.54
CA ALA A 50 -1.42 2.87 -22.60
C ALA A 50 -2.17 4.22 -22.55
N SER A 51 -1.64 5.19 -21.79
CA SER A 51 -2.20 6.54 -21.68
C SER A 51 -1.74 7.50 -22.78
N ASN A 52 -0.50 7.35 -23.27
CA ASN A 52 0.08 8.23 -24.27
C ASN A 52 0.84 7.44 -25.36
N PRO A 53 0.14 6.95 -26.39
CA PRO A 53 0.70 6.04 -27.40
C PRO A 53 1.84 6.61 -28.25
N ARG A 54 2.04 7.94 -28.24
CA ARG A 54 2.99 8.66 -29.12
C ARG A 54 4.15 9.30 -28.35
N ALA A 55 4.15 9.25 -27.02
CA ALA A 55 5.20 9.86 -26.22
C ALA A 55 6.45 8.98 -26.17
N LYS A 56 7.61 9.64 -26.18
CA LYS A 56 8.88 9.04 -25.75
C LYS A 56 8.91 9.09 -24.22
N VAL A 57 8.73 7.95 -23.58
CA VAL A 57 8.59 7.85 -22.11
C VAL A 57 9.86 7.39 -21.41
N GLU A 58 10.87 6.89 -22.14
CA GLU A 58 12.09 6.31 -21.57
C GLU A 58 12.83 7.25 -20.60
N ILE A 59 13.01 8.52 -20.99
CA ILE A 59 13.68 9.52 -20.13
C ILE A 59 12.80 9.83 -18.91
N LEU A 60 11.51 10.07 -19.15
CA LEU A 60 10.53 10.38 -18.10
C LEU A 60 10.46 9.25 -17.06
N VAL A 61 10.47 7.98 -17.48
CA VAL A 61 10.44 6.83 -16.56
C VAL A 61 11.67 6.79 -15.68
N LYS A 62 12.86 7.05 -16.24
CA LYS A 62 14.10 7.11 -15.45
C LYS A 62 14.04 8.25 -14.45
N GLU A 63 13.63 9.44 -14.88
CA GLU A 63 13.46 10.60 -14.01
C GLU A 63 12.44 10.33 -12.89
N LEU A 64 11.34 9.63 -13.19
CA LEU A 64 10.35 9.23 -12.20
C LEU A 64 10.94 8.26 -11.18
N LEU A 65 11.63 7.21 -11.62
CA LEU A 65 12.20 6.23 -10.70
C LEU A 65 13.36 6.80 -9.89
N GLU A 66 14.17 7.70 -10.46
CA GLU A 66 15.20 8.43 -9.72
C GLU A 66 14.59 9.37 -8.68
N ARG A 67 13.50 10.06 -9.02
CA ARG A 67 12.82 11.00 -8.11
C ARG A 67 12.06 10.30 -7.00
N PHE A 68 11.31 9.26 -7.33
CA PHE A 68 10.40 8.59 -6.40
C PHE A 68 11.05 7.41 -5.68
N GLY A 69 12.05 6.77 -6.28
CA GLY A 69 12.80 5.64 -5.70
C GLY A 69 12.37 4.27 -6.24
N SER A 70 11.06 4.04 -6.34
CA SER A 70 10.50 2.74 -6.74
C SER A 70 9.18 2.86 -7.49
N LEU A 71 8.76 1.79 -8.18
CA LEU A 71 7.44 1.71 -8.80
C LEU A 71 6.30 1.88 -7.78
N ALA A 72 6.48 1.33 -6.58
CA ALA A 72 5.50 1.45 -5.50
C ALA A 72 5.33 2.91 -5.06
N GLU A 73 6.41 3.68 -4.98
CA GLU A 73 6.37 5.11 -4.66
C GLU A 73 5.76 5.94 -5.79
N VAL A 74 5.98 5.57 -7.06
CA VAL A 74 5.28 6.22 -8.20
C VAL A 74 3.76 6.00 -8.13
N LEU A 75 3.31 4.78 -7.80
CA LEU A 75 1.88 4.50 -7.61
C LEU A 75 1.33 5.24 -6.36
N GLY A 76 2.15 5.32 -5.31
CA GLY A 76 1.88 5.96 -4.03
C GLY A 76 1.79 7.49 -4.06
N ALA A 77 2.57 8.14 -4.92
CA ALA A 77 2.74 9.59 -5.02
C ALA A 77 1.42 10.32 -5.29
N ASP A 78 1.24 11.53 -4.76
CA ASP A 78 0.02 12.30 -4.97
C ASP A 78 -0.07 12.90 -6.39
N THR A 79 -1.25 13.40 -6.76
CA THR A 79 -1.47 13.94 -8.12
C THR A 79 -0.64 15.18 -8.43
N GLN A 80 -0.35 16.02 -7.44
CA GLN A 80 0.46 17.22 -7.59
C GLN A 80 1.93 16.86 -7.73
N GLU A 81 2.43 15.89 -6.96
CA GLU A 81 3.80 15.37 -7.09
C GLU A 81 4.05 14.76 -8.47
N LEU A 82 3.12 13.94 -8.95
CA LEU A 82 3.21 13.34 -10.29
C LEU A 82 3.18 14.42 -11.39
N ALA A 83 2.31 15.43 -11.27
CA ALA A 83 2.27 16.55 -12.20
C ALA A 83 3.57 17.37 -12.19
N ALA A 84 4.11 17.63 -11.00
CA ALA A 84 5.41 18.29 -10.82
C ALA A 84 6.59 17.45 -11.34
N ALA A 85 6.41 16.15 -11.55
CA ALA A 85 7.37 15.26 -12.20
C ALA A 85 7.18 15.19 -13.72
N GLY A 86 6.36 16.07 -14.30
CA GLY A 86 6.18 16.18 -15.75
C GLY A 86 5.11 15.26 -16.32
N LEU A 87 4.34 14.55 -15.49
CA LEU A 87 3.23 13.72 -15.97
C LEU A 87 2.01 14.57 -16.31
N GLY A 88 1.49 14.36 -17.52
CA GLY A 88 0.19 14.92 -17.93
C GLY A 88 -0.98 14.16 -17.31
N LEU A 89 -2.15 14.81 -17.31
CA LEU A 89 -3.39 14.25 -16.75
C LEU A 89 -3.71 12.81 -17.19
N PRO A 90 -3.56 12.41 -18.47
CA PRO A 90 -3.83 11.03 -18.89
C PRO A 90 -2.95 9.98 -18.19
N ALA A 91 -1.67 10.30 -17.99
CA ALA A 91 -0.72 9.40 -17.35
C ALA A 91 -0.99 9.28 -15.84
N ILE A 92 -1.24 10.43 -15.19
CA ILE A 92 -1.66 10.47 -13.78
C ILE A 92 -2.94 9.66 -13.58
N ALA A 93 -3.94 9.83 -14.46
CA ALA A 93 -5.20 9.11 -14.36
C ALA A 93 -5.01 7.58 -14.43
N VAL A 94 -4.15 7.08 -15.33
CA VAL A 94 -3.84 5.64 -15.42
C VAL A 94 -3.13 5.13 -14.17
N ILE A 95 -2.15 5.87 -13.64
CA ILE A 95 -1.48 5.53 -12.38
C ILE A 95 -2.49 5.41 -11.23
N LYS A 96 -3.36 6.41 -11.08
CA LYS A 96 -4.40 6.42 -10.04
C LYS A 96 -5.44 5.32 -10.23
N PHE A 97 -5.82 5.05 -11.47
CA PHE A 97 -6.73 3.96 -11.80
C PHE A 97 -6.15 2.59 -11.40
N ILE A 98 -4.89 2.32 -11.75
CA ILE A 98 -4.23 1.05 -11.42
C ILE A 98 -4.08 0.88 -9.91
N ARG A 99 -3.68 1.93 -9.18
CA ARG A 99 -3.65 1.89 -7.71
C ARG A 99 -5.01 1.58 -7.12
N GLU A 100 -6.07 2.25 -7.59
CA GLU A 100 -7.43 2.01 -7.08
C GLU A 100 -7.90 0.57 -7.36
N LEU A 101 -7.58 0.01 -8.53
CA LEU A 101 -7.86 -1.40 -8.83
C LEU A 101 -7.14 -2.35 -7.87
N LEU A 102 -5.85 -2.12 -7.63
CA LEU A 102 -5.06 -2.90 -6.67
C LEU A 102 -5.68 -2.84 -5.27
N LEU A 103 -6.04 -1.64 -4.80
CA LEU A 103 -6.66 -1.47 -3.48
C LEU A 103 -8.02 -2.15 -3.37
N ARG A 104 -8.84 -2.10 -4.42
CA ARG A 104 -10.13 -2.82 -4.44
C ARG A 104 -9.94 -4.33 -4.41
N PHE A 105 -8.94 -4.84 -5.12
CA PHE A 105 -8.60 -6.26 -5.12
C PHE A 105 -8.17 -6.74 -3.72
N LEU A 106 -7.21 -6.03 -3.10
CA LEU A 106 -6.74 -6.34 -1.74
C LEU A 106 -7.87 -6.22 -0.70
N ARG A 107 -8.69 -5.17 -0.79
CA ARG A 107 -9.84 -4.97 0.11
C ARG A 107 -10.90 -6.06 -0.03
N ALA A 108 -11.12 -6.59 -1.24
CA ALA A 108 -12.08 -7.66 -1.48
C ALA A 108 -11.69 -8.96 -0.75
N GLU A 109 -10.39 -9.25 -0.66
CA GLU A 109 -9.88 -10.38 0.11
C GLU A 109 -10.12 -10.21 1.62
N LEU A 110 -9.93 -9.00 2.15
CA LEU A 110 -10.18 -8.68 3.57
C LEU A 110 -11.66 -8.70 3.97
N ARG A 111 -12.58 -8.56 3.01
CA ARG A 111 -14.03 -8.66 3.26
C ARG A 111 -14.53 -10.10 3.32
N LYS A 112 -13.87 -11.02 2.63
CA LYS A 112 -14.31 -12.43 2.52
C LYS A 112 -13.79 -13.31 3.65
N ARG A 113 -12.81 -12.83 4.43
CA ARG A 113 -12.10 -13.61 5.46
C ARG A 113 -11.92 -12.78 6.73
N PRO A 114 -11.80 -13.43 7.91
CA PRO A 114 -11.39 -12.74 9.13
C PRO A 114 -10.02 -12.10 8.96
N VAL A 115 -9.93 -10.79 9.16
CA VAL A 115 -8.68 -10.00 9.09
C VAL A 115 -7.64 -10.54 10.06
N VAL A 116 -8.06 -10.91 11.28
CA VAL A 116 -7.19 -11.48 12.32
C VAL A 116 -6.55 -12.81 11.88
N GLY A 117 -7.17 -13.56 10.98
CA GLY A 117 -6.63 -14.81 10.43
C GLY A 117 -5.77 -14.62 9.17
N SER A 118 -5.50 -13.38 8.76
CA SER A 118 -4.74 -13.05 7.55
C SER A 118 -3.96 -11.73 7.74
N TRP A 119 -3.14 -11.69 8.79
CA TRP A 119 -2.38 -10.50 9.18
C TRP A 119 -1.48 -9.98 8.05
N ASP A 120 -0.78 -10.86 7.34
CA ASP A 120 0.08 -10.47 6.21
C ASP A 120 -0.72 -9.75 5.12
N LYS A 121 -1.93 -10.24 4.81
CA LYS A 121 -2.82 -9.57 3.82
C LYS A 121 -3.30 -8.19 4.29
N LEU A 122 -3.48 -8.02 5.61
CA LEU A 122 -3.81 -6.72 6.17
C LEU A 122 -2.63 -5.76 6.02
N ILE A 123 -1.42 -6.21 6.35
CA ILE A 123 -0.20 -5.42 6.17
C ILE A 123 -0.02 -5.05 4.70
N ASP A 124 -0.13 -6.01 3.78
CA ASP A 124 -0.05 -5.75 2.33
C ASP A 124 -1.05 -4.68 1.88
N TYR A 125 -2.29 -4.77 2.35
CA TYR A 125 -3.32 -3.77 2.09
C TYR A 125 -2.92 -2.39 2.65
N CYS A 126 -2.50 -2.31 3.91
CA CYS A 126 -2.11 -1.06 4.55
C CYS A 126 -0.88 -0.43 3.89
N THR A 127 0.13 -1.21 3.55
CA THR A 127 1.33 -0.76 2.83
C THR A 127 0.97 -0.22 1.44
N ALA A 128 0.14 -0.94 0.68
CA ALA A 128 -0.32 -0.46 -0.63
C ALA A 128 -1.24 0.78 -0.53
N HIS A 129 -2.03 0.89 0.54
CA HIS A 129 -3.00 1.96 0.73
C HIS A 129 -2.32 3.27 1.15
N ILE A 130 -1.56 3.25 2.25
CA ILE A 130 -1.02 4.46 2.90
C ILE A 130 0.50 4.47 3.04
N GLY A 131 1.19 3.32 2.95
CA GLY A 131 2.62 3.22 3.25
C GLY A 131 3.54 4.07 2.37
N TYR A 132 3.11 4.36 1.14
CA TYR A 132 3.84 5.21 0.18
C TYR A 132 3.22 6.60 0.01
N SER A 133 2.32 7.00 0.93
CA SER A 133 1.78 8.37 0.93
C SER A 133 2.81 9.34 1.49
N ALA A 134 3.02 10.47 0.81
CA ALA A 134 3.90 11.55 1.26
C ALA A 134 3.31 12.35 2.44
N VAL A 135 2.03 12.15 2.73
CA VAL A 135 1.33 12.77 3.86
C VAL A 135 0.93 11.70 4.86
N GLU A 136 0.87 12.08 6.14
CA GLU A 136 0.37 11.21 7.19
C GLU A 136 -1.15 11.08 7.07
N GLU A 137 -1.63 9.85 7.07
CA GLU A 137 -3.03 9.45 6.99
C GLU A 137 -3.36 8.51 8.14
N PHE A 138 -4.35 8.87 8.96
CA PHE A 138 -4.86 8.03 10.03
C PHE A 138 -6.17 7.39 9.59
N HIS A 139 -6.21 6.07 9.61
CA HIS A 139 -7.31 5.21 9.18
C HIS A 139 -7.82 4.35 10.33
N ILE A 140 -9.11 4.04 10.25
CA ILE A 140 -9.75 3.07 11.14
C ILE A 140 -10.43 2.02 10.28
N LEU A 141 -10.05 0.77 10.56
CA LEU A 141 -10.67 -0.41 9.98
C LEU A 141 -11.72 -0.92 10.96
N PHE A 142 -12.98 -0.81 10.58
CA PHE A 142 -14.14 -1.27 11.34
C PHE A 142 -14.43 -2.72 10.98
N LEU A 143 -14.48 -3.60 11.98
CA LEU A 143 -14.65 -5.04 11.81
C LEU A 143 -15.93 -5.55 12.45
N ASP A 144 -16.52 -6.57 11.85
CA ASP A 144 -17.68 -7.28 12.39
C ASP A 144 -17.28 -8.33 13.45
N CYS A 145 -18.27 -9.05 13.99
CA CYS A 145 -18.04 -10.07 15.03
C CYS A 145 -17.25 -11.29 14.55
N LYS A 146 -17.09 -11.47 13.24
CA LYS A 146 -16.24 -12.48 12.61
C LYS A 146 -14.88 -11.90 12.23
N ASN A 147 -14.58 -10.67 12.64
CA ASN A 147 -13.40 -9.89 12.28
C ASN A 147 -13.25 -9.66 10.77
N ALA A 148 -14.33 -9.67 9.99
CA ALA A 148 -14.30 -9.27 8.59
C ALA A 148 -14.37 -7.74 8.47
N LEU A 149 -13.68 -7.17 7.48
CA LEU A 149 -13.66 -5.73 7.26
C LEU A 149 -15.04 -5.22 6.81
N ILE A 150 -15.70 -4.43 7.65
CA ILE A 150 -16.92 -3.70 7.29
C ILE A 150 -16.52 -2.52 6.41
N ARG A 151 -15.64 -1.67 6.94
CA ARG A 151 -15.26 -0.40 6.31
C ARG A 151 -13.87 0.06 6.72
N ASP A 152 -13.18 0.69 5.79
CA ASP A 152 -11.97 1.46 6.01
C ASP A 152 -12.34 2.93 5.87
N GLU A 153 -12.10 3.74 6.90
CA GLU A 153 -12.29 5.20 6.83
C GLU A 153 -11.07 5.96 7.33
N ARG A 154 -10.65 6.93 6.53
CA ARG A 154 -9.67 7.93 6.92
C ARG A 154 -10.29 8.94 7.87
N GLN A 155 -9.72 9.07 9.06
CA GLN A 155 -10.11 10.05 10.07
C GLN A 155 -9.27 11.33 10.00
N GLN A 156 -7.99 11.22 9.59
CA GLN A 156 -7.10 12.36 9.48
C GLN A 156 -6.22 12.26 8.23
N ARG A 157 -5.88 13.41 7.63
CA ARG A 157 -4.85 13.57 6.60
C ARG A 157 -4.14 14.91 6.82
N GLY A 158 -2.81 14.95 6.84
CA GLY A 158 -2.09 16.23 6.82
C GLY A 158 -0.64 16.18 7.27
N THR A 159 -0.06 17.37 7.36
CA THR A 159 1.29 17.63 7.88
C THR A 159 1.20 18.72 8.95
N VAL A 160 1.76 18.47 10.13
CA VAL A 160 2.06 19.40 11.24
C VAL A 160 0.87 20.12 11.90
N ASP A 161 -0.17 20.55 11.18
CA ASP A 161 -1.40 21.12 11.76
C ASP A 161 -2.49 20.05 11.88
N HIS A 162 -2.39 19.25 12.96
CA HIS A 162 -3.29 18.15 13.26
C HIS A 162 -4.73 18.65 13.46
N THR A 163 -5.69 18.13 12.68
CA THR A 163 -7.03 17.91 13.22
C THR A 163 -6.92 16.68 14.11
N PRO A 164 -7.01 16.81 15.44
CA PRO A 164 -6.77 15.68 16.33
C PRO A 164 -7.81 14.59 16.09
N VAL A 165 -7.38 13.32 16.15
CA VAL A 165 -8.29 12.18 16.13
C VAL A 165 -9.15 12.24 17.40
N TYR A 166 -10.42 12.61 17.23
CA TYR A 166 -11.35 12.70 18.35
C TYR A 166 -11.92 11.31 18.67
N THR A 167 -11.53 10.74 19.81
CA THR A 167 -12.01 9.42 20.26
C THR A 167 -13.55 9.30 20.23
N ARG A 168 -14.28 10.37 20.56
CA ARG A 168 -15.75 10.35 20.49
C ARG A 168 -16.29 10.06 19.09
N GLU A 169 -15.64 10.58 18.04
CA GLU A 169 -16.08 10.39 16.65
C GLU A 169 -15.74 8.97 16.19
N VAL A 170 -14.58 8.46 16.61
CA VAL A 170 -14.19 7.05 16.39
C VAL A 170 -15.24 6.09 16.96
N ILE A 171 -15.60 6.30 18.23
CA ILE A 171 -16.55 5.45 18.94
C ILE A 171 -17.97 5.58 18.37
N LYS A 172 -18.43 6.80 18.14
CA LYS A 172 -19.71 7.06 17.47
C LYS A 172 -19.77 6.33 16.13
N ARG A 173 -18.72 6.43 15.32
CA ARG A 173 -18.67 5.79 14.02
C ARG A 173 -18.65 4.27 14.10
N ALA A 174 -17.94 3.70 15.08
CA ALA A 174 -17.94 2.27 15.33
C ALA A 174 -19.35 1.76 15.66
N LEU A 175 -20.08 2.49 16.51
CA LEU A 175 -21.47 2.17 16.85
C LEU A 175 -22.40 2.30 15.64
N ASP A 176 -22.29 3.39 14.86
CA ASP A 176 -23.10 3.61 13.65
C ASP A 176 -22.92 2.49 12.62
N LEU A 177 -21.72 1.93 12.52
CA LEU A 177 -21.40 0.83 11.61
C LEU A 177 -21.69 -0.56 12.19
N GLY A 178 -22.09 -0.65 13.47
CA GLY A 178 -22.26 -1.92 14.17
C GLY A 178 -20.95 -2.71 14.30
N ALA A 179 -19.82 -2.03 14.37
CA ALA A 179 -18.50 -2.65 14.49
C ALA A 179 -18.30 -3.22 15.90
N SER A 180 -17.84 -4.47 15.97
CA SER A 180 -17.46 -5.10 17.24
C SER A 180 -15.95 -5.01 17.50
N ALA A 181 -15.16 -4.65 16.49
CA ALA A 181 -13.74 -4.44 16.66
C ALA A 181 -13.15 -3.39 15.71
N LEU A 182 -12.00 -2.86 16.08
CA LEU A 182 -11.25 -1.82 15.38
C LEU A 182 -9.80 -2.24 15.17
N ILE A 183 -9.22 -1.82 14.06
CA ILE A 183 -7.76 -1.71 13.89
C ILE A 183 -7.47 -0.27 13.51
N LEU A 184 -6.60 0.38 14.28
CA LEU A 184 -6.10 1.71 14.00
C LEU A 184 -4.88 1.58 13.08
N VAL A 185 -4.74 2.45 12.09
CA VAL A 185 -3.61 2.40 11.17
C VAL A 185 -3.18 3.82 10.83
N HIS A 186 -1.90 4.14 10.88
CA HIS A 186 -1.38 5.34 10.22
C HIS A 186 -0.03 5.08 9.57
N ASN A 187 0.38 5.96 8.66
CA ASN A 187 1.70 5.90 8.04
C ASN A 187 2.61 6.99 8.58
N HIS A 188 3.91 6.71 8.63
CA HIS A 188 4.94 7.73 8.82
C HIS A 188 5.61 8.00 7.47
N PRO A 189 5.43 9.20 6.86
CA PRO A 189 6.07 9.53 5.58
C PRO A 189 7.60 9.45 5.60
N SER A 190 8.20 9.59 6.79
CA SER A 190 9.64 9.41 7.04
C SER A 190 10.13 7.97 6.78
N GLY A 191 9.22 7.00 6.83
CA GLY A 191 9.50 5.57 6.66
C GLY A 191 9.83 4.83 7.95
N ASP A 192 10.11 5.52 9.06
CA ASP A 192 10.33 4.90 10.38
C ASP A 192 8.99 4.61 11.07
N PRO A 193 8.61 3.34 11.32
CA PRO A 193 7.34 2.99 11.92
C PRO A 193 7.32 3.10 13.46
N THR A 194 8.36 3.67 14.08
CA THR A 194 8.43 3.81 15.55
C THR A 194 7.29 4.71 16.07
N PRO A 195 6.47 4.24 17.04
CA PRO A 195 5.35 5.03 17.57
C PRO A 195 5.81 6.26 18.35
N SER A 196 5.13 7.38 18.13
CA SER A 196 5.27 8.57 18.97
C SER A 196 4.51 8.43 20.29
N ALA A 197 4.82 9.29 21.26
CA ALA A 197 4.06 9.36 22.51
C ALA A 197 2.59 9.75 22.27
N ALA A 198 2.32 10.54 21.23
CA ALA A 198 0.96 10.95 20.87
C ALA A 198 0.15 9.76 20.34
N ASP A 199 0.75 8.90 19.50
CA ASP A 199 0.10 7.70 18.98
C ASP A 199 -0.32 6.76 20.11
N ILE A 200 0.60 6.54 21.05
CA ILE A 200 0.36 5.68 22.22
C ILE A 200 -0.76 6.26 23.09
N ALA A 201 -0.78 7.57 23.32
CA ALA A 201 -1.81 8.24 24.12
C ALA A 201 -3.20 8.12 23.50
N VAL A 202 -3.34 8.47 22.21
CA VAL A 202 -4.60 8.36 21.46
C VAL A 202 -5.11 6.92 21.46
N THR A 203 -4.22 5.96 21.22
CA THR A 203 -4.57 4.53 21.22
C THR A 203 -5.14 4.09 22.56
N LYS A 204 -4.47 4.43 23.66
CA LYS A 204 -4.90 4.07 25.01
C LYS A 204 -6.25 4.68 25.35
N ASP A 205 -6.50 5.91 24.92
CA ASP A 205 -7.80 6.55 25.10
C ASP A 205 -8.91 5.86 24.33
N ILE A 206 -8.67 5.48 23.06
CA ILE A 206 -9.63 4.73 22.26
C ILE A 206 -9.91 3.36 22.89
N VAL A 207 -8.87 2.60 23.26
CA VAL A 207 -9.00 1.28 23.91
C VAL A 207 -9.86 1.39 25.17
N ARG A 208 -9.55 2.35 26.06
CA ARG A 208 -10.25 2.56 27.33
C ARG A 208 -11.74 2.85 27.15
N ILE A 209 -12.11 3.59 26.11
CA ILE A 209 -13.50 3.99 25.87
C ILE A 209 -14.26 2.91 25.07
N ALA A 210 -13.58 2.21 24.17
CA ALA A 210 -14.17 1.15 23.34
C ALA A 210 -14.53 -0.11 24.14
N GLU A 211 -13.68 -0.52 25.09
CA GLU A 211 -13.85 -1.74 25.89
C GLU A 211 -15.21 -1.84 26.62
N PRO A 212 -15.68 -0.85 27.40
CA PRO A 212 -16.97 -0.92 28.09
C PRO A 212 -18.17 -0.92 27.13
N LEU A 213 -17.98 -0.54 25.87
CA LEU A 213 -19.00 -0.58 24.82
C LEU A 213 -19.00 -1.91 24.06
N GLY A 214 -18.15 -2.86 24.46
CA GLY A 214 -18.00 -4.17 23.80
C GLY A 214 -17.27 -4.09 22.46
N ILE A 215 -16.51 -3.02 22.21
CA ILE A 215 -15.76 -2.81 20.97
C ILE A 215 -14.27 -3.12 21.26
N THR A 216 -13.72 -4.13 20.60
CA THR A 216 -12.32 -4.54 20.79
C THR A 216 -11.39 -3.75 19.87
N VAL A 217 -10.36 -3.11 20.40
CA VAL A 217 -9.26 -2.60 19.56
C VAL A 217 -8.21 -3.69 19.43
N HIS A 218 -8.08 -4.30 18.26
CA HIS A 218 -7.14 -5.41 18.05
C HIS A 218 -5.70 -4.93 17.99
N ASP A 219 -5.47 -3.81 17.31
CA ASP A 219 -4.14 -3.23 17.19
C ASP A 219 -4.16 -1.76 16.77
N HIS A 220 -3.00 -1.14 16.89
CA HIS A 220 -2.62 0.07 16.17
C HIS A 220 -1.34 -0.21 15.37
N LEU A 221 -1.49 -0.17 14.05
CA LEU A 221 -0.43 -0.40 13.08
C LEU A 221 0.17 0.92 12.61
N ILE A 222 1.49 1.00 12.60
CA ILE A 222 2.24 2.11 12.04
C ILE A 222 2.98 1.61 10.81
N ILE A 223 2.69 2.19 9.66
CA ILE A 223 3.18 1.75 8.36
C ILE A 223 4.31 2.66 7.89
N GLY A 224 5.49 2.08 7.72
CA GLY A 224 6.63 2.73 7.08
C GLY A 224 6.79 2.29 5.61
N ARG A 225 7.93 2.62 5.01
CA ARG A 225 8.27 2.21 3.64
C ARG A 225 8.78 0.78 3.64
N GLY A 226 7.89 -0.18 3.39
CA GLY A 226 8.22 -1.61 3.35
C GLY A 226 8.41 -2.27 4.73
N CYS A 227 8.08 -1.56 5.81
CA CYS A 227 8.12 -2.05 7.19
C CYS A 227 6.88 -1.57 7.96
N HIS A 228 6.65 -2.15 9.14
CA HIS A 228 5.56 -1.76 10.02
C HIS A 228 5.92 -2.01 11.49
N ALA A 229 5.19 -1.35 12.39
CA ALA A 229 5.19 -1.63 13.81
C ALA A 229 3.77 -1.88 14.32
N SER A 230 3.65 -2.77 15.30
CA SER A 230 2.41 -3.10 15.99
C SER A 230 2.51 -2.65 17.44
N LEU A 231 1.61 -1.78 17.90
CA LEU A 231 1.56 -1.41 19.32
C LEU A 231 1.23 -2.60 20.21
N ARG A 232 0.49 -3.60 19.70
CA ARG A 232 0.23 -4.85 20.40
C ARG A 232 1.50 -5.65 20.63
N ASP A 233 2.28 -5.87 19.59
CA ASP A 233 3.50 -6.69 19.65
C ASP A 233 4.60 -6.00 20.48
N LEU A 234 4.64 -4.67 20.44
CA LEU A 234 5.48 -3.85 21.32
C LEU A 234 5.01 -3.82 22.78
N GLY A 235 3.84 -4.37 23.11
CA GLY A 235 3.27 -4.36 24.46
C GLY A 235 2.77 -2.99 24.93
N LEU A 236 2.49 -2.08 24.00
CA LEU A 236 2.08 -0.69 24.26
C LEU A 236 0.56 -0.48 24.21
N LEU A 237 -0.17 -1.45 23.66
CA LEU A 237 -1.61 -1.34 23.37
C LEU A 237 -2.50 -1.37 24.62
N TRP A 238 -2.26 -2.31 25.53
CA TRP A 238 -2.99 -2.38 26.80
C TRP A 238 -2.10 -1.94 27.96
N PRO A 239 -2.65 -1.16 28.92
CA PRO A 239 -1.99 -0.97 30.21
C PRO A 239 -1.72 -2.36 30.82
N ASN A 240 -0.49 -2.57 31.30
CA ASN A 240 0.01 -3.83 31.87
C ASN A 240 -1.09 -4.61 32.63
N ARG A 241 -1.72 -5.58 31.95
CA ARG A 241 -2.53 -6.61 32.61
C ARG A 241 -1.56 -7.58 33.29
N GLY A 242 -1.00 -7.19 34.44
CA GLY A 242 -0.30 -8.10 35.35
C GLY A 242 1.13 -8.53 35.00
N ARG A 243 1.87 -7.88 34.09
CA ARG A 243 3.33 -8.12 33.95
C ARG A 243 4.11 -7.29 34.97
N THR A 244 4.52 -7.91 36.08
CA THR A 244 5.52 -7.37 37.01
C THR A 244 6.92 -7.68 36.49
N GLY A 245 7.47 -6.82 35.64
CA GLY A 245 8.86 -6.88 35.22
C GLY A 245 9.16 -5.87 34.12
N PRO A 246 10.34 -5.22 34.12
CA PRO A 246 10.73 -4.36 33.01
C PRO A 246 10.83 -5.19 31.72
N PRO A 247 10.49 -4.61 30.55
CA PRO A 247 10.71 -5.28 29.27
C PRO A 247 12.21 -5.59 29.13
N SER A 248 12.55 -6.88 29.04
CA SER A 248 13.91 -7.29 28.68
C SER A 248 14.09 -6.97 27.20
N TYR A 249 14.61 -5.78 26.90
CA TYR A 249 15.04 -5.41 25.57
C TYR A 249 16.52 -5.75 25.45
N SER A 250 16.85 -6.80 24.70
CA SER A 250 18.22 -7.05 24.24
C SER A 250 18.41 -6.28 22.93
N PRO A 251 19.44 -5.43 22.79
CA PRO A 251 19.67 -4.60 21.59
C PRO A 251 19.92 -5.35 20.26
N GLY A 252 19.68 -6.67 20.17
CA GLY A 252 20.03 -7.53 19.03
C GLY A 252 18.87 -7.98 18.14
N ASP A 253 17.61 -7.80 18.54
CA ASP A 253 16.46 -8.42 17.84
C ASP A 253 15.85 -7.54 16.73
N ILE A 254 16.51 -6.45 16.34
CA ILE A 254 16.11 -5.56 15.23
C ILE A 254 16.68 -6.04 13.88
N SER A 255 16.84 -7.36 13.70
CA SER A 255 17.16 -7.93 12.39
C SER A 255 15.97 -8.73 11.89
N GLY A 256 15.20 -8.10 11.00
CA GLY A 256 14.21 -8.78 10.18
C GLY A 256 14.84 -9.97 9.46
N ARG A 257 14.07 -11.06 9.37
CA ARG A 257 14.35 -12.22 8.53
C ARG A 257 14.71 -11.76 7.11
N ALA A 258 16.00 -11.72 6.79
CA ALA A 258 16.47 -11.81 5.43
C ALA A 258 16.19 -13.24 4.92
N GLY A 259 15.55 -13.34 3.77
CA GLY A 259 15.25 -14.62 3.12
C GLY A 259 16.52 -15.45 2.92
N GLY A 260 16.49 -16.69 3.40
CA GLY A 260 17.59 -17.64 3.23
C GLY A 260 17.79 -18.00 1.76
N ALA A 261 18.90 -17.52 1.19
CA ALA A 261 19.48 -18.09 -0.01
C ALA A 261 20.01 -19.49 0.33
N ARG A 262 19.58 -20.51 -0.43
CA ARG A 262 20.11 -21.87 -0.33
C ARG A 262 21.47 -21.91 -1.02
N GLU A 263 22.53 -22.16 -0.27
CA GLU A 263 23.82 -22.57 -0.81
C GLU A 263 23.76 -24.02 -1.30
N ALA A 264 24.25 -24.25 -2.52
CA ALA A 264 24.45 -25.58 -3.10
C ALA A 264 25.70 -26.25 -2.47
N PRO A 265 25.69 -27.58 -2.26
CA PRO A 265 26.83 -28.27 -1.68
C PRO A 265 27.94 -28.44 -2.72
N ASN A 266 29.14 -27.98 -2.35
CA ASN A 266 30.37 -28.18 -3.09
C ASN A 266 30.78 -29.66 -3.07
N SER A 267 30.97 -30.27 -4.24
CA SER A 267 31.58 -31.59 -4.38
C SER A 267 32.86 -31.49 -5.21
N ARG A 268 33.98 -31.78 -4.53
CA ARG A 268 35.26 -32.36 -5.00
C ARG A 268 35.76 -32.02 -6.39
#